data_AF-A0A4Y2T7L5-F1
#
_entry.id   AF-A0A4Y2T7L5-F1
#
_cell.length_a   1.000
_cell.length_b   1.000
_cell.length_c   1.000
_cell.angle_alpha   90.00
_cell.angle_beta   90.00
_cell.angle_gamma   90.00
#
_symmetry.space_group_name_H-M   'P 1'
#
loop_
_entity.id
_entity.type
_entity.pdbx_description
1 polymer ?
#
loop_
_entity_poly.entity_id
_entity_poly.type
_entity_poly.pdbx_seq_one_letter_code
_entity_poly.pdbx_strand_id
1 'polypeptide(L)'
;MRHQLWGPRVSDHRSSDEGLPFVDFVIKHGLNIWNDPNSDPTFHTTRVQTWIDVTVASAALDFAAHTWQVTTRTLTDHNYLEYNLGEQDVTERVPRFNLNRFRLNKVARKIAGIEPTLLDQLQRSESPEDLDRFVLALTATIQEVCATYLKFTKPRLKTVPWWDAELETLRNKTCALKRRFHRALDPAVKAIKKAEFRICRAKFRRMLSIKRDKSWSEFCMEVSSLNEYALPYKICANKVRRPLVIGSIQVGGRPCTSLRQSIEQIVRVLFPSDDEVLTESREQQARRLFVESYDSTDRDPHFTKTEVWSALKQSKRRKAPGLDRLQYEVIVAINNKSPRLLVSLFNRCLDIGH
;
A
#
# COMPACT_ATOMS: atom_id res chain seq x y z
N MET A 1 9.16 -1.28 36.62
CA MET A 1 9.99 -1.82 35.51
C MET A 1 11.01 -0.78 35.09
N ARG A 2 12.21 -0.86 35.66
CA ARG A 2 13.30 0.07 35.44
C ARG A 2 14.58 -0.73 35.22
N HIS A 3 15.36 -0.38 34.22
CA HIS A 3 16.61 -1.09 33.92
C HIS A 3 17.57 -0.19 33.13
N GLN A 4 18.87 -0.46 33.25
CA GLN A 4 19.92 0.35 32.60
C GLN A 4 19.95 0.19 31.08
N LEU A 5 19.31 -0.84 30.55
CA LEU A 5 19.24 -1.09 29.09
C LEU A 5 18.32 -0.12 28.34
N TRP A 6 17.42 0.60 29.03
CA TRP A 6 16.45 1.49 28.37
C TRP A 6 16.22 2.81 29.10
N GLY A 7 17.03 3.10 30.13
CA GLY A 7 16.98 4.34 30.88
C GLY A 7 18.22 4.55 31.73
N PRO A 8 18.43 5.75 32.25
CA PRO A 8 19.65 6.12 32.93
C PRO A 8 19.76 5.42 34.28
N ARG A 9 21.00 5.17 34.69
CA ARG A 9 21.32 4.74 36.04
C ARG A 9 21.00 5.90 36.98
N VAL A 10 20.04 5.69 37.88
CA VAL A 10 19.74 6.63 38.97
C VAL A 10 19.76 5.89 40.30
N SER A 11 20.52 6.42 41.24
CA SER A 11 20.63 5.93 42.61
C SER A 11 19.33 6.26 43.35
N ASP A 12 18.50 5.25 43.56
CA ASP A 12 17.18 5.33 44.18
C ASP A 12 16.95 4.05 45.01
N HIS A 13 16.02 4.09 45.96
CA HIS A 13 15.66 3.01 46.88
C HIS A 13 14.92 1.83 46.22
N ARG A 14 14.57 1.94 44.93
CA ARG A 14 13.90 0.88 44.16
C ARG A 14 14.93 -0.12 43.64
N SER A 15 14.68 -1.42 43.84
CA SER A 15 15.57 -2.50 43.39
C SER A 15 15.79 -2.46 41.87
N SER A 16 17.03 -2.68 41.42
CA SER A 16 17.40 -2.84 40.00
C SER A 16 16.66 -3.97 39.29
N ASP A 17 16.04 -4.87 40.06
CA ASP A 17 15.61 -6.18 39.62
C ASP A 17 14.20 -6.18 39.03
N GLU A 18 13.45 -5.07 39.18
CA GLU A 18 12.11 -4.92 38.58
C GLU A 18 12.11 -5.01 37.04
N GLY A 19 13.26 -4.81 36.41
CA GLY A 19 13.44 -4.93 34.97
C GLY A 19 13.77 -6.35 34.50
N LEU A 20 14.29 -7.21 35.38
CA LEU A 20 14.87 -8.50 35.00
C LEU A 20 13.90 -9.44 34.29
N PRO A 21 12.63 -9.61 34.73
CA PRO A 21 11.69 -10.48 34.02
C PRO A 21 11.46 -10.06 32.56
N PHE A 22 11.53 -8.76 32.27
CA PHE A 22 11.41 -8.25 30.90
C PHE A 22 12.70 -8.44 30.10
N VAL A 23 13.86 -8.32 30.75
CA VAL A 23 15.15 -8.66 30.13
C VAL A 23 15.19 -10.13 29.74
N ASP A 24 14.78 -11.03 30.63
CA ASP A 24 14.71 -12.47 30.35
C ASP A 24 13.77 -12.77 29.17
N PHE A 25 12.63 -12.07 29.10
CA PHE A 25 11.71 -12.15 27.96
C PHE A 25 12.37 -11.70 26.65
N VAL A 26 13.05 -10.55 26.65
CA VAL A 26 13.75 -10.00 25.49
C VAL A 26 14.82 -10.97 24.98
N ILE A 27 15.64 -11.53 25.88
CA ILE A 27 16.68 -12.51 25.54
C ILE A 27 16.05 -13.79 24.99
N LYS A 28 15.05 -14.34 25.69
CA LYS A 28 14.37 -15.59 25.29
C LYS A 28 13.79 -15.53 23.88
N HIS A 29 13.31 -14.36 23.46
CA HIS A 29 12.70 -14.16 22.15
C HIS A 29 13.63 -13.54 21.10
N GLY A 30 14.92 -13.37 21.39
CA GLY A 30 15.90 -12.81 20.45
C GLY A 30 15.53 -11.39 20.00
N LEU A 31 15.04 -10.56 20.93
CA LEU A 31 14.66 -9.18 20.68
C LEU A 31 15.79 -8.22 21.05
N ASN A 32 15.87 -7.11 20.34
CA ASN A 32 16.83 -6.02 20.59
C ASN A 32 16.09 -4.81 21.14
N ILE A 33 16.68 -4.16 22.15
CA ILE A 33 16.14 -2.96 22.80
C ILE A 33 16.66 -1.73 22.06
N TRP A 34 15.76 -0.85 21.63
CA TRP A 34 16.10 0.34 20.83
C TRP A 34 16.24 1.63 21.63
N ASN A 35 15.74 1.64 22.86
CA ASN A 35 15.82 2.83 23.70
C ASN A 35 17.27 3.26 23.89
N ASP A 36 17.54 4.55 23.69
CA ASP A 36 18.77 5.18 24.18
C ASP A 36 18.66 5.39 25.70
N PRO A 37 19.52 4.76 26.52
CA PRO A 37 19.51 4.95 27.97
C PRO A 37 19.76 6.40 28.40
N ASN A 38 20.33 7.23 27.53
CA ASN A 38 20.61 8.64 27.77
C ASN A 38 19.53 9.59 27.23
N SER A 39 18.41 9.06 26.73
CA SER A 39 17.34 9.88 26.17
C SER A 39 16.65 10.76 27.19
N ASP A 40 15.87 11.73 26.69
CA ASP A 40 14.83 12.39 27.50
C ASP A 40 13.88 11.33 28.13
N PRO A 41 13.28 11.61 29.30
CA PRO A 41 12.39 10.66 29.97
C PRO A 41 11.15 10.35 29.14
N THR A 42 10.74 9.08 29.08
CA THR A 42 9.52 8.68 28.35
C THR A 42 8.24 9.12 29.07
N PHE A 43 8.34 9.37 30.38
CA PHE A 43 7.26 9.91 31.21
C PHE A 43 7.78 11.06 32.08
N HIS A 44 7.10 12.21 32.06
CA HIS A 44 7.51 13.42 32.75
C HIS A 44 6.33 14.19 33.32
N THR A 45 6.31 14.29 34.65
CA THR A 45 5.40 15.14 35.43
C THR A 45 6.18 16.20 36.21
N THR A 46 5.49 17.08 36.93
CA THR A 46 6.15 18.04 37.83
C THR A 46 6.91 17.41 38.99
N ARG A 47 6.67 16.13 39.29
CA ARG A 47 7.22 15.42 40.46
C ARG A 47 8.20 14.31 40.09
N VAL A 48 8.01 13.71 38.92
CA VAL A 48 8.65 12.43 38.54
C VAL A 48 9.04 12.46 37.06
N GLN A 49 10.24 11.95 36.79
CA GLN A 49 10.74 11.63 35.45
C GLN A 49 11.15 10.15 35.42
N THR A 50 10.63 9.39 34.46
CA THR A 50 10.88 7.94 34.35
C THR A 50 10.96 7.47 32.90
N TRP A 51 11.64 6.34 32.69
CA TRP A 51 11.81 5.64 31.42
C TRP A 51 11.13 4.28 31.51
N ILE A 52 9.81 4.30 31.33
CA ILE A 52 8.94 3.12 31.51
C ILE A 52 8.38 2.59 30.19
N ASP A 53 8.49 3.37 29.11
CA ASP A 53 8.03 2.99 27.78
C ASP A 53 9.22 2.43 26.98
N VAL A 54 9.19 1.13 26.65
CA VAL A 54 10.31 0.42 26.01
C VAL A 54 9.94 0.02 24.58
N THR A 55 10.83 0.29 23.64
CA THR A 55 10.78 -0.13 22.24
C THR A 55 11.71 -1.33 22.06
N VAL A 56 11.16 -2.44 21.57
CA VAL A 56 11.91 -3.65 21.24
C VAL A 56 11.59 -4.08 19.83
N ALA A 57 12.58 -4.63 19.13
CA ALA A 57 12.46 -5.09 17.77
C ALA A 57 13.04 -6.49 17.61
N SER A 58 12.56 -7.24 16.62
CA SER A 58 13.23 -8.48 16.22
C SER A 58 14.55 -8.15 15.54
N ALA A 59 15.50 -9.09 15.55
CA ALA A 59 16.78 -8.96 14.81
C ALA A 59 16.59 -8.60 13.33
N ALA A 60 15.46 -9.02 12.76
CA ALA A 60 15.01 -8.68 11.41
C ALA A 60 14.80 -7.17 11.19
N LEU A 61 14.15 -6.51 12.14
CA LEU A 61 13.86 -5.07 12.10
C LEU A 61 15.06 -4.24 12.55
N ASP A 62 15.88 -4.79 13.45
CA ASP A 62 17.09 -4.15 14.00
C ASP A 62 18.21 -3.92 12.96
N PHE A 63 18.09 -4.53 11.79
CA PHE A 63 19.02 -4.33 10.67
C PHE A 63 18.58 -3.19 9.73
N ALA A 64 17.33 -2.73 9.80
CA ALA A 64 16.88 -1.60 8.99
C ALA A 64 17.54 -0.31 9.52
N ALA A 65 17.79 0.71 8.69
CA ALA A 65 18.30 1.97 9.22
C ALA A 65 17.23 2.65 10.10
N HIS A 66 17.45 2.70 11.42
CA HIS A 66 16.53 3.34 12.36
C HIS A 66 17.17 4.49 13.12
N THR A 67 16.45 5.60 13.16
CA THR A 67 16.58 6.59 14.22
C THR A 67 15.61 6.23 15.33
N TRP A 68 15.97 6.50 16.59
CA TRP A 68 15.06 6.42 17.72
C TRP A 68 15.31 7.64 18.61
N GLN A 69 14.24 8.33 19.01
CA GLN A 69 14.33 9.47 19.92
C GLN A 69 13.06 9.65 20.73
N VAL A 70 13.21 10.33 21.86
CA VAL A 70 12.08 10.78 22.67
C VAL A 70 11.71 12.21 22.28
N THR A 71 10.50 12.40 21.76
CA THR A 71 9.98 13.73 21.43
C THR A 71 9.22 14.31 22.61
N THR A 72 9.81 15.33 23.25
CA THR A 72 9.23 16.03 24.42
C THR A 72 8.16 17.07 24.07
N ARG A 73 7.76 17.16 22.79
CA ARG A 73 6.73 18.08 22.29
C ARG A 73 5.31 17.55 22.52
N THR A 74 5.05 16.93 23.67
CA THR A 74 3.75 16.32 23.99
C THR A 74 2.95 17.14 25.00
N LEU A 75 1.63 16.98 24.93
CA LEU A 75 0.68 17.59 25.86
C LEU A 75 0.24 16.64 26.99
N THR A 76 0.64 15.37 26.90
CA THR A 76 0.46 14.29 27.87
C THR A 76 1.65 14.20 28.81
N ASP A 77 1.53 13.44 29.90
CA ASP A 77 2.67 13.18 30.79
C ASP A 77 3.65 12.16 30.18
N HIS A 78 3.17 11.29 29.28
CA HIS A 78 4.04 10.50 28.40
C HIS A 78 4.57 11.34 27.24
N ASN A 79 5.85 11.16 26.92
CA ASN A 79 6.50 11.66 25.72
C ASN A 79 6.39 10.62 24.60
N TYR A 80 6.42 11.08 23.36
CA TYR A 80 6.29 10.17 22.22
C TYR A 80 7.65 9.56 21.90
N LEU A 81 7.65 8.25 21.63
CA LEU A 81 8.79 7.56 21.05
C LEU A 81 8.66 7.68 19.54
N GLU A 82 9.65 8.31 18.92
CA GLU A 82 9.68 8.50 17.47
C GLU A 82 10.84 7.67 16.92
N TYR A 83 10.52 6.81 15.96
CA TYR A 83 11.51 6.01 15.27
C TYR A 83 11.18 5.89 13.79
N ASN A 84 12.21 5.77 12.98
CA ASN A 84 12.10 5.55 11.54
C ASN A 84 12.45 4.09 11.26
N LEU A 85 11.65 3.35 10.48
CA LEU A 85 11.94 1.96 10.10
C LEU A 85 12.63 1.85 8.74
N GLY A 86 13.30 2.93 8.31
CA GLY A 86 13.82 3.10 6.97
C GLY A 86 12.74 3.46 5.94
N GLU A 87 13.16 3.73 4.71
CA GLU A 87 12.25 3.84 3.58
C GLU A 87 11.77 2.44 3.19
N GLN A 88 10.55 2.10 3.56
CA GLN A 88 9.87 1.03 2.85
C GLN A 88 9.55 1.59 1.46
N ASP A 89 10.17 1.01 0.42
CA ASP A 89 9.78 1.23 -0.97
C ASP A 89 8.38 0.63 -1.14
N VAL A 90 7.37 1.37 -0.64
CA VAL A 90 5.96 1.09 -0.86
C VAL A 90 5.75 1.45 -2.31
N THR A 91 6.07 0.50 -3.19
CA THR A 91 5.93 0.56 -4.65
C THR A 91 4.87 1.59 -5.02
N GLU A 92 5.27 2.62 -5.79
CA GLU A 92 4.36 3.66 -6.25
C GLU A 92 3.03 3.02 -6.63
N ARG A 93 1.95 3.44 -5.97
CA ARG A 93 0.64 2.92 -6.29
C ARG A 93 0.35 3.24 -7.74
N VAL A 94 0.44 2.23 -8.60
CA VAL A 94 0.16 2.39 -10.03
C VAL A 94 -1.22 3.03 -10.17
N PRO A 95 -1.32 4.22 -10.77
CA PRO A 95 -2.59 4.91 -10.94
C PRO A 95 -3.56 4.00 -11.71
N ARG A 96 -4.77 3.83 -11.19
CA ARG A 96 -5.83 3.05 -11.85
C ARG A 96 -6.88 3.96 -12.42
N PHE A 97 -7.41 3.66 -13.60
CA PHE A 97 -8.54 4.39 -14.13
C PHE A 97 -9.78 4.21 -13.24
N ASN A 98 -10.50 5.31 -13.05
CA ASN A 98 -11.81 5.31 -12.44
C ASN A 98 -12.83 4.95 -13.53
N LEU A 99 -13.30 3.69 -13.46
CA LEU A 99 -14.19 3.12 -14.44
C LEU A 99 -15.65 3.51 -14.14
N ASN A 100 -16.16 4.45 -14.95
CA ASN A 100 -17.58 4.81 -14.98
C ASN A 100 -18.19 4.28 -16.29
N ARG A 101 -19.39 3.67 -16.20
CA ARG A 101 -20.13 3.10 -17.34
C ARG A 101 -20.23 4.06 -18.54
N PHE A 102 -20.52 5.33 -18.30
CA PHE A 102 -20.64 6.34 -19.35
C PHE A 102 -19.30 6.58 -20.08
N ARG A 103 -18.20 6.69 -19.33
CA ARG A 103 -16.87 6.92 -19.92
C ARG A 103 -16.31 5.67 -20.59
N LEU A 104 -16.54 4.49 -20.01
CA LEU A 104 -16.22 3.21 -20.65
C LEU A 104 -16.93 3.06 -22.01
N ASN A 105 -18.18 3.50 -22.11
CA ASN A 105 -18.91 3.50 -23.38
C ASN A 105 -18.27 4.48 -24.40
N LYS A 106 -17.68 5.61 -23.96
CA LYS A 106 -16.92 6.49 -24.85
C LYS A 106 -15.66 5.82 -25.38
N VAL A 107 -14.90 5.14 -24.52
CA VAL A 107 -13.73 4.35 -24.92
C VAL A 107 -14.14 3.31 -25.97
N ALA A 108 -15.15 2.49 -25.65
CA ALA A 108 -15.63 1.45 -26.56
C ALA A 108 -16.11 1.99 -27.91
N ARG A 109 -16.81 3.14 -27.93
CA ARG A 109 -17.24 3.80 -29.18
C ARG A 109 -16.07 4.31 -30.01
N LYS A 110 -15.02 4.85 -29.37
CA LYS A 110 -13.84 5.33 -30.10
C LYS A 110 -13.11 4.18 -30.77
N ILE A 111 -12.94 3.05 -30.05
CA ILE A 111 -12.35 1.83 -30.62
C ILE A 111 -13.24 1.27 -31.75
N ALA A 112 -14.56 1.23 -31.56
CA ALA A 112 -15.48 0.79 -32.61
C ALA A 112 -15.41 1.67 -33.88
N GLY A 113 -15.15 2.97 -33.72
CA GLY A 113 -14.98 3.89 -34.86
C GLY A 113 -13.73 3.62 -35.70
N ILE A 114 -12.72 2.94 -35.14
CA ILE A 114 -11.48 2.56 -35.85
C ILE A 114 -11.41 1.05 -36.12
N GLU A 115 -12.42 0.27 -35.73
CA GLU A 115 -12.47 -1.19 -35.90
C GLU A 115 -12.21 -1.64 -37.35
N PRO A 116 -12.76 -1.00 -38.41
CA PRO A 116 -12.45 -1.40 -39.78
C PRO A 116 -10.95 -1.33 -40.12
N THR A 117 -10.27 -0.27 -39.67
CA THR A 117 -8.82 -0.10 -39.87
C THR A 117 -8.03 -1.14 -39.09
N LEU A 118 -8.44 -1.45 -37.85
CA LEU A 118 -7.79 -2.48 -37.04
C LEU A 118 -7.95 -3.89 -37.66
N LEU A 119 -9.14 -4.20 -38.19
CA LEU A 119 -9.38 -5.49 -38.86
C LEU A 119 -8.58 -5.62 -40.16
N ASP A 120 -8.48 -4.54 -40.95
CA ASP A 120 -7.67 -4.51 -42.16
C ASP A 120 -6.17 -4.68 -41.87
N GLN A 121 -5.65 -4.04 -40.81
CA GLN A 121 -4.27 -4.24 -40.36
C GLN A 121 -4.02 -5.68 -39.89
N LEU A 122 -4.94 -6.24 -39.11
CA LEU A 122 -4.84 -7.60 -38.60
C LEU A 122 -4.86 -8.65 -39.73
N GLN A 123 -5.67 -8.44 -40.77
CA GLN A 123 -5.71 -9.34 -41.93
C GLN A 123 -4.39 -9.37 -42.71
N ARG A 124 -3.63 -8.27 -42.69
CA ARG A 124 -2.30 -8.17 -43.32
C ARG A 124 -1.16 -8.77 -42.50
N SER A 125 -1.38 -9.13 -41.23
CA SER A 125 -0.36 -9.77 -40.40
C SER A 125 -0.17 -11.21 -40.88
N GLU A 126 0.93 -11.54 -41.53
CA GLU A 126 1.19 -12.88 -42.11
C GLU A 126 2.14 -13.74 -41.27
N SER A 127 2.83 -13.13 -40.31
CA SER A 127 3.78 -13.79 -39.41
C SER A 127 3.42 -13.59 -37.93
N PRO A 128 3.92 -14.44 -37.01
CA PRO A 128 3.83 -14.22 -35.58
C PRO A 128 4.37 -12.83 -35.16
N GLU A 129 5.48 -12.38 -35.74
CA GLU A 129 6.10 -11.10 -35.44
C GLU A 129 5.21 -9.90 -35.85
N ASP A 130 4.46 -10.04 -36.94
CA ASP A 130 3.49 -9.02 -37.36
C ASP A 130 2.28 -8.97 -36.43
N LEU A 131 1.86 -10.13 -35.90
CA LEU A 131 0.80 -10.20 -34.88
C LEU A 131 1.25 -9.55 -33.58
N ASP A 132 2.47 -9.83 -33.10
CA ASP A 132 3.03 -9.18 -31.92
C ASP A 132 3.05 -7.66 -32.07
N ARG A 133 3.53 -7.17 -33.23
CA ARG A 133 3.55 -5.73 -33.53
C ARG A 133 2.14 -5.14 -33.56
N PHE A 134 1.17 -5.86 -34.12
CA PHE A 134 -0.24 -5.45 -34.12
C PHE A 134 -0.81 -5.38 -32.69
N VAL A 135 -0.59 -6.40 -31.85
CA VAL A 135 -1.08 -6.44 -30.46
C VAL A 135 -0.47 -5.33 -29.62
N LEU A 136 0.81 -5.04 -29.79
CA LEU A 136 1.48 -3.91 -29.14
C LEU A 136 0.84 -2.57 -29.55
N ALA A 137 0.62 -2.36 -30.86
CA ALA A 137 -0.02 -1.16 -31.38
C ALA A 137 -1.49 -1.02 -30.92
N LEU A 138 -2.24 -2.11 -30.91
CA LEU A 138 -3.61 -2.16 -30.41
C LEU A 138 -3.66 -1.81 -28.91
N THR A 139 -2.75 -2.40 -28.12
CA THR A 139 -2.64 -2.13 -26.69
C THR A 139 -2.34 -0.66 -26.42
N ALA A 140 -1.35 -0.09 -27.12
CA ALA A 140 -1.01 1.32 -27.02
C ALA A 140 -2.19 2.24 -27.39
N THR A 141 -2.91 1.90 -28.47
CA THR A 141 -4.11 2.63 -28.90
C THR A 141 -5.20 2.60 -27.82
N ILE A 142 -5.47 1.43 -27.23
CA ILE A 142 -6.46 1.31 -26.14
C ILE A 142 -6.03 2.14 -24.92
N GLN A 143 -4.74 2.11 -24.57
CA GLN A 143 -4.19 2.90 -23.46
C GLN A 143 -4.36 4.41 -23.70
N GLU A 144 -4.06 4.91 -24.90
CA GLU A 144 -4.21 6.33 -25.27
C GLU A 144 -5.68 6.78 -25.22
N VAL A 145 -6.58 5.96 -25.76
CA VAL A 145 -8.03 6.21 -25.70
C VAL A 145 -8.51 6.21 -24.25
N CYS A 146 -8.02 5.29 -23.42
CA CYS A 146 -8.30 5.26 -21.99
C CYS A 146 -7.80 6.53 -21.29
N ALA A 147 -6.56 6.96 -21.55
CA ALA A 147 -6.00 8.19 -21.00
C ALA A 147 -6.80 9.44 -21.37
N THR A 148 -7.37 9.45 -22.58
CA THR A 148 -8.21 10.55 -23.09
C THR A 148 -9.57 10.62 -22.39
N TYR A 149 -10.25 9.48 -22.23
CA TYR A 149 -11.66 9.47 -21.78
C TYR A 149 -11.85 9.08 -20.31
N LEU A 150 -10.91 8.37 -19.70
CA LEU A 150 -10.97 7.94 -18.31
C LEU A 150 -10.15 8.90 -17.43
N LYS A 151 -10.52 8.99 -16.15
CA LYS A 151 -9.73 9.75 -15.17
C LYS A 151 -9.05 8.77 -14.24
N PHE A 152 -7.83 9.06 -13.82
CA PHE A 152 -7.19 8.29 -12.75
C PHE A 152 -7.94 8.45 -11.43
N THR A 153 -7.89 7.40 -10.62
CA THR A 153 -8.37 7.43 -9.24
C THR A 153 -7.52 8.41 -8.45
N LYS A 154 -8.15 9.38 -7.78
CA LYS A 154 -7.42 10.35 -6.96
C LYS A 154 -6.66 9.62 -5.84
N PRO A 155 -5.40 10.00 -5.55
CA PRO A 155 -4.74 9.54 -4.34
C PRO A 155 -5.56 9.96 -3.12
N ARG A 156 -5.56 9.13 -2.08
CA ARG A 156 -6.21 9.50 -0.81
C ARG A 156 -5.41 10.65 -0.20
N LEU A 157 -6.10 11.74 0.11
CA LEU A 157 -5.52 12.86 0.85
C LEU A 157 -5.18 12.42 2.29
N LYS A 158 -4.33 13.25 2.93
CA LYS A 158 -3.70 13.07 4.25
C LYS A 158 -4.51 12.25 5.26
N THR A 159 -3.79 11.44 6.05
CA THR A 159 -4.32 10.57 7.11
C THR A 159 -5.18 11.30 8.16
N VAL A 160 -5.06 12.63 8.29
CA VAL A 160 -5.81 13.45 9.25
C VAL A 160 -6.34 14.72 8.58
N PRO A 161 -7.56 14.72 8.02
CA PRO A 161 -8.08 15.83 7.21
C PRO A 161 -8.39 17.11 8.01
N TRP A 162 -8.59 17.01 9.32
CA TRP A 162 -8.91 18.12 10.22
C TRP A 162 -7.70 18.82 10.86
N TRP A 163 -6.47 18.37 10.58
CA TRP A 163 -5.26 19.01 11.10
C TRP A 163 -4.79 20.14 10.18
N ASP A 164 -4.66 21.35 10.72
CA ASP A 164 -4.24 22.53 9.98
C ASP A 164 -3.23 23.39 10.74
N ALA A 165 -2.77 24.47 10.08
CA ALA A 165 -1.74 25.36 10.60
C ALA A 165 -2.15 26.06 11.92
N GLU A 166 -3.45 26.29 12.15
CA GLU A 166 -3.93 26.89 13.39
C GLU A 166 -3.82 25.91 14.56
N LEU A 167 -4.21 24.64 14.36
CA LEU A 167 -4.01 23.58 15.38
C LEU A 167 -2.53 23.35 15.65
N GLU A 168 -1.70 23.35 14.60
CA GLU A 168 -0.26 23.21 14.71
C GLU A 168 0.34 24.35 15.55
N THR A 169 -0.06 25.59 15.27
CA THR A 169 0.38 26.79 16.02
C THR A 169 -0.05 26.72 17.48
N LEU A 170 -1.30 26.35 17.76
CA LEU A 170 -1.81 26.21 19.13
C LEU A 170 -1.12 25.06 19.88
N ARG A 171 -0.82 23.94 19.21
CA ARG A 171 -0.03 22.84 19.78
C ARG A 171 1.34 23.34 20.18
N ASN A 172 2.06 23.99 19.27
CA ASN A 172 3.42 24.48 19.50
C ASN A 172 3.47 25.51 20.64
N LYS A 173 2.52 26.44 20.67
CA LYS A 173 2.37 27.41 21.77
C LYS A 173 2.11 26.71 23.10
N THR A 174 1.19 25.74 23.13
CA THR A 174 0.85 25.00 24.35
C THR A 174 2.05 24.18 24.86
N CYS A 175 2.79 23.52 23.98
CA CYS A 175 4.02 22.78 24.32
C CYS A 175 5.13 23.72 24.83
N ALA A 176 5.28 24.92 24.25
CA ALA A 176 6.23 25.93 24.74
C ALA A 176 5.88 26.39 26.16
N LEU A 177 4.61 26.67 26.44
CA LEU A 177 4.14 27.04 27.78
C LEU A 177 4.33 25.90 28.79
N LYS A 178 4.03 24.66 28.42
CA LYS A 178 4.29 23.46 29.26
C LYS A 178 5.76 23.39 29.68
N ARG A 179 6.68 23.54 28.72
CA ARG A 179 8.14 23.54 28.99
C ARG A 179 8.55 24.66 29.93
N ARG A 180 8.05 25.89 29.73
CA ARG A 180 8.32 27.03 30.61
C ARG A 180 7.80 26.80 32.04
N PHE A 181 6.63 26.20 32.16
CA PHE A 181 6.03 25.81 33.44
C PHE A 181 6.86 24.74 34.16
N HIS A 182 7.30 23.68 33.48
CA HIS A 182 8.11 22.63 34.10
C HIS A 182 9.50 23.13 34.55
N ARG A 183 10.11 24.06 33.80
CA ARG A 183 11.43 24.64 34.14
C ARG A 183 11.38 25.70 35.24
N ALA A 184 10.20 26.18 35.62
CA ALA A 184 10.09 27.20 36.67
C ALA A 184 10.34 26.56 38.05
N LEU A 185 11.32 27.13 38.77
CA LEU A 185 11.70 26.71 40.13
C LEU A 185 10.92 27.52 41.17
N ASP A 186 10.85 28.84 41.00
CA ASP A 186 10.13 29.73 41.91
C ASP A 186 8.62 29.41 41.96
N PRO A 187 8.03 29.18 43.17
CA PRO A 187 6.62 28.79 43.30
C PRO A 187 5.63 29.80 42.73
N ALA A 188 5.86 31.11 42.91
CA ALA A 188 4.95 32.15 42.44
C ALA A 188 4.97 32.25 40.91
N VAL A 189 6.16 32.30 40.31
CA VAL A 189 6.35 32.28 38.85
C VAL A 189 5.81 30.98 38.25
N LYS A 190 5.98 29.84 38.93
CA LYS A 190 5.46 28.55 38.49
C LYS A 190 3.93 28.52 38.48
N ALA A 191 3.27 29.13 39.46
CA ALA A 191 1.81 29.26 39.50
C ALA A 191 1.27 30.08 38.31
N ILE A 192 1.91 31.21 37.99
CA ILE A 192 1.54 32.05 36.84
C ILE A 192 1.68 31.27 35.53
N LYS A 193 2.85 30.68 35.27
CA LYS A 193 3.11 29.88 34.05
C LYS A 193 2.18 28.68 33.94
N LYS A 194 1.80 28.06 35.06
CA LYS A 194 0.81 26.97 35.10
C LYS A 194 -0.58 27.44 34.66
N ALA A 195 -1.00 28.63 35.09
CA ALA A 195 -2.27 29.23 34.68
C ALA A 195 -2.28 29.51 33.16
N GLU A 196 -1.23 30.14 32.63
CA GLU A 196 -1.07 30.40 31.19
C GLU A 196 -1.14 29.11 30.35
N PHE A 197 -0.41 28.07 30.77
CA PHE A 197 -0.45 26.76 30.14
C PHE A 197 -1.86 26.16 30.16
N ARG A 198 -2.56 26.19 31.31
CA ARG A 198 -3.93 25.66 31.43
C ARG A 198 -4.91 26.36 30.48
N ILE A 199 -4.84 27.69 30.38
CA ILE A 199 -5.68 28.47 29.47
C ILE A 199 -5.39 28.08 28.01
N CYS A 200 -4.12 28.04 27.60
CA CYS A 200 -3.76 27.67 26.23
C CYS A 200 -4.15 26.22 25.89
N ARG A 201 -3.96 25.29 26.83
CA ARG A 201 -4.35 23.89 26.68
C ARG A 201 -5.86 23.72 26.53
N ALA A 202 -6.66 24.47 27.29
CA ALA A 202 -8.11 24.46 27.16
C ALA A 202 -8.55 24.97 25.77
N LYS A 203 -7.95 26.08 25.30
CA LYS A 203 -8.18 26.62 23.94
C LYS A 203 -7.83 25.60 22.86
N PHE A 204 -6.65 24.99 22.95
CA PHE A 204 -6.22 23.95 22.02
C PHE A 204 -7.19 22.75 22.00
N ARG A 205 -7.57 22.22 23.17
CA ARG A 205 -8.52 21.08 23.26
C ARG A 205 -9.89 21.41 22.67
N ARG A 206 -10.40 22.61 22.94
CA ARG A 206 -11.68 23.07 22.36
C ARG A 206 -11.58 23.13 20.84
N MET A 207 -10.54 23.76 20.31
CA MET A 207 -10.33 23.87 18.86
C MET A 207 -10.18 22.50 18.21
N LEU A 208 -9.43 21.59 18.84
CA LEU A 208 -9.25 20.22 18.39
C LEU A 208 -10.58 19.48 18.26
N SER A 209 -11.46 19.58 19.27
CA SER A 209 -12.80 18.98 19.20
C SER A 209 -13.62 19.58 18.07
N ILE A 210 -13.72 20.92 18.00
CA ILE A 210 -14.50 21.61 16.97
C ILE A 210 -14.08 21.18 15.56
N LYS A 211 -12.78 21.14 15.27
CA LYS A 211 -12.31 20.77 13.93
C LYS A 211 -12.50 19.29 13.62
N ARG A 212 -12.26 18.41 14.58
CA ARG A 212 -12.53 16.97 14.43
C ARG A 212 -14.01 16.72 14.16
N ASP A 213 -14.88 17.30 14.97
CA ASP A 213 -16.33 17.07 14.91
C ASP A 213 -16.92 17.69 13.63
N LYS A 214 -16.44 18.87 13.21
CA LYS A 214 -16.79 19.49 11.92
C LYS A 214 -16.38 18.61 10.75
N SER A 215 -15.12 18.15 10.72
CA SER A 215 -14.63 17.29 9.64
C SER A 215 -15.36 15.96 9.57
N TRP A 216 -15.73 15.38 10.72
CA TRP A 216 -16.56 14.18 10.76
C TRP A 216 -17.96 14.44 10.21
N SER A 217 -18.59 15.56 10.58
CA SER A 217 -19.90 15.97 10.04
C SER A 217 -19.85 16.17 8.52
N GLU A 218 -18.84 16.88 8.01
CA GLU A 218 -18.62 17.08 6.57
C GLU A 218 -18.43 15.74 5.84
N PHE A 219 -17.63 14.84 6.40
CA PHE A 219 -17.44 13.50 5.87
C PHE A 219 -18.74 12.71 5.82
N CYS A 220 -19.54 12.72 6.89
CA CYS A 220 -20.84 12.07 6.92
C CYS A 220 -21.78 12.65 5.86
N MET A 221 -21.84 13.98 5.70
CA MET A 221 -22.64 14.62 4.65
C MET A 221 -22.19 14.22 3.24
N GLU A 222 -20.89 14.23 2.96
CA GLU A 222 -20.34 13.82 1.66
C GLU A 222 -20.70 12.37 1.34
N VAL A 223 -20.48 11.46 2.30
CA VAL A 223 -20.80 10.04 2.14
C VAL A 223 -22.31 9.83 1.94
N SER A 224 -23.14 10.47 2.76
CA SER A 224 -24.60 10.39 2.67
C SER A 224 -25.13 10.91 1.35
N SER A 225 -24.58 12.02 0.84
CA SER A 225 -24.98 12.60 -0.45
C SER A 225 -24.72 11.67 -1.65
N LEU A 226 -23.73 10.77 -1.54
CA LEU A 226 -23.43 9.78 -2.57
C LEU A 226 -24.27 8.52 -2.39
N ASN A 227 -24.28 7.99 -1.16
CA ASN A 227 -25.08 6.84 -0.73
C ASN A 227 -24.98 6.67 0.80
N GLU A 228 -26.05 6.98 1.51
CA GLU A 228 -26.21 6.90 2.97
C GLU A 228 -25.81 5.55 3.58
N TYR A 229 -25.94 4.45 2.83
CA TYR A 229 -25.72 3.10 3.33
C TYR A 229 -24.40 2.49 2.86
N ALA A 230 -23.77 3.02 1.81
CA ALA A 230 -22.65 2.32 1.15
C ALA A 230 -21.40 2.19 2.02
N LEU A 231 -21.02 3.25 2.74
CA LEU A 231 -19.83 3.20 3.59
C LEU A 231 -20.11 2.52 4.94
N PRO A 232 -21.18 2.86 5.69
CA PRO A 232 -21.51 2.13 6.92
C PRO A 232 -21.63 0.62 6.67
N TYR A 233 -22.31 0.21 5.59
CA TYR A 233 -22.38 -1.19 5.20
C TYR A 233 -21.00 -1.80 4.94
N LYS A 234 -20.10 -1.11 4.23
CA LYS A 234 -18.74 -1.63 3.97
C LYS A 234 -17.94 -1.78 5.26
N ILE A 235 -18.09 -0.86 6.23
CA ILE A 235 -17.42 -0.95 7.52
C ILE A 235 -17.98 -2.13 8.31
N CYS A 236 -19.30 -2.20 8.50
CA CYS A 236 -19.95 -3.28 9.26
C CYS A 236 -19.72 -4.66 8.62
N ALA A 237 -19.77 -4.76 7.30
CA ALA A 237 -19.52 -6.00 6.56
C ALA A 237 -18.01 -6.31 6.38
N ASN A 238 -17.12 -5.53 6.98
CA ASN A 238 -15.66 -5.66 6.87
C ASN A 238 -15.16 -5.71 5.40
N LYS A 239 -15.82 -4.97 4.50
CA LYS A 239 -15.49 -4.83 3.07
C LYS A 239 -14.58 -3.63 2.79
N VAL A 240 -13.98 -3.04 3.83
CA VAL A 240 -12.97 -1.98 3.69
C VAL A 240 -11.64 -2.63 3.31
N ARG A 241 -11.07 -2.23 2.17
CA ARG A 241 -9.78 -2.74 1.70
C ARG A 241 -8.68 -2.43 2.72
N ARG A 242 -8.05 -3.46 3.25
CA ARG A 242 -6.85 -3.38 4.09
C ARG A 242 -5.61 -3.45 3.18
N PRO A 243 -4.50 -2.75 3.52
CA PRO A 243 -3.23 -2.96 2.84
C PRO A 243 -2.86 -4.45 2.94
N LEU A 244 -2.39 -5.02 1.83
CA LEU A 244 -1.76 -6.33 1.87
C LEU A 244 -0.41 -6.14 2.57
N VAL A 245 -0.21 -6.82 3.69
CA VAL A 245 1.08 -6.89 4.37
C VAL A 245 1.65 -8.26 4.04
N ILE A 246 2.65 -8.30 3.16
CA ILE A 246 3.42 -9.52 2.89
C ILE A 246 4.50 -9.59 3.96
N GLY A 247 4.28 -10.41 4.99
CA GLY A 247 5.23 -10.64 6.07
C GLY A 247 6.13 -11.84 5.80
N SER A 248 7.30 -11.85 6.43
CA SER A 248 8.15 -13.04 6.67
C SER A 248 8.72 -13.79 5.47
N ILE A 249 8.99 -13.13 4.34
CA ILE A 249 9.77 -13.76 3.26
C ILE A 249 11.25 -13.62 3.59
N GLN A 250 11.97 -14.75 3.56
CA GLN A 250 13.40 -14.79 3.83
C GLN A 250 14.20 -15.04 2.54
N VAL A 251 15.31 -14.34 2.40
CA VAL A 251 16.33 -14.53 1.37
C VAL A 251 17.65 -14.80 2.08
N GLY A 252 18.19 -16.02 1.93
CA GLY A 252 19.44 -16.41 2.58
C GLY A 252 19.43 -16.30 4.12
N GLY A 253 18.29 -16.65 4.75
CA GLY A 253 18.11 -16.56 6.20
C GLY A 253 17.87 -15.15 6.74
N ARG A 254 17.82 -14.12 5.87
CA ARG A 254 17.50 -12.74 6.23
C ARG A 254 16.11 -12.35 5.75
N PRO A 255 15.34 -11.57 6.52
CA PRO A 255 14.04 -11.06 6.08
C PRO A 255 14.20 -10.09 4.89
N CYS A 256 13.24 -10.11 3.96
CA CYS A 256 13.13 -9.04 2.97
C CYS A 256 12.81 -7.71 3.65
N THR A 257 13.50 -6.64 3.27
CA THR A 257 13.30 -5.28 3.84
C THR A 257 12.33 -4.45 3.02
N SER A 258 12.03 -4.86 1.78
CA SER A 258 11.09 -4.17 0.89
C SER A 258 10.02 -5.08 0.31
N LEU A 259 8.88 -4.48 -0.08
CA LEU A 259 7.81 -5.17 -0.79
C LEU A 259 8.30 -5.67 -2.16
N ARG A 260 9.11 -4.88 -2.86
CA ARG A 260 9.73 -5.25 -4.14
C ARG A 260 10.55 -6.53 -4.01
N GLN A 261 11.50 -6.56 -3.08
CA GLN A 261 12.34 -7.73 -2.83
C GLN A 261 11.52 -8.96 -2.44
N SER A 262 10.47 -8.76 -1.65
CA SER A 262 9.51 -9.80 -1.29
C SER A 262 8.81 -10.37 -2.53
N ILE A 263 8.34 -9.52 -3.44
CA ILE A 263 7.70 -9.92 -4.69
C ILE A 263 8.71 -10.63 -5.62
N GLU A 264 9.90 -10.07 -5.80
CA GLU A 264 10.95 -10.65 -6.64
C GLU A 264 11.34 -12.06 -6.15
N GLN A 265 11.43 -12.25 -4.83
CA GLN A 265 11.71 -13.57 -4.26
C GLN A 265 10.54 -14.54 -4.44
N ILE A 266 9.28 -14.09 -4.28
CA ILE A 266 8.11 -14.93 -4.60
C ILE A 266 8.17 -15.36 -6.06
N VAL A 267 8.42 -14.42 -6.98
CA VAL A 267 8.46 -14.70 -8.41
C VAL A 267 9.57 -15.70 -8.71
N ARG A 268 10.78 -15.48 -8.20
CA ARG A 268 11.91 -16.39 -8.39
C ARG A 268 11.63 -17.82 -7.92
N VAL A 269 10.95 -17.99 -6.78
CA VAL A 269 10.70 -19.32 -6.18
C VAL A 269 9.50 -20.02 -6.81
N LEU A 270 8.41 -19.29 -7.08
CA LEU A 270 7.17 -19.87 -7.61
C LEU A 270 7.17 -19.97 -9.14
N PHE A 271 7.99 -19.15 -9.81
CA PHE A 271 8.13 -19.11 -11.27
C PHE A 271 9.63 -19.09 -11.63
N PRO A 272 10.36 -20.19 -11.35
CA PRO A 272 11.77 -20.30 -11.73
C PRO A 272 11.91 -20.16 -13.25
N SER A 273 13.03 -19.60 -13.71
CA SER A 273 13.33 -19.53 -15.15
C SER A 273 13.51 -20.94 -15.69
N ASP A 274 12.90 -21.22 -16.84
CA ASP A 274 12.99 -22.51 -17.54
C ASP A 274 14.18 -22.52 -18.53
N ASP A 275 15.24 -21.76 -18.22
CA ASP A 275 16.38 -21.50 -19.12
C ASP A 275 17.31 -22.72 -19.33
N GLU A 276 16.98 -23.88 -18.77
CA GLU A 276 17.92 -24.99 -18.70
C GLU A 276 17.48 -26.19 -19.55
N VAL A 277 17.44 -26.02 -20.88
CA VAL A 277 17.52 -27.15 -21.83
C VAL A 277 18.70 -28.09 -21.49
N LEU A 278 19.73 -27.56 -20.81
CA LEU A 278 20.91 -28.28 -20.34
C LEU A 278 20.75 -29.01 -19.00
N THR A 279 19.70 -28.75 -18.21
CA THR A 279 19.45 -29.45 -16.93
C THR A 279 18.11 -30.19 -16.90
N GLU A 280 17.39 -30.21 -18.03
CA GLU A 280 16.18 -31.01 -18.21
C GLU A 280 16.40 -32.47 -17.76
N SER A 281 15.49 -32.98 -16.93
CA SER A 281 15.38 -34.42 -16.70
C SER A 281 14.97 -35.12 -18.00
N ARG A 282 15.25 -36.44 -18.10
CA ARG A 282 14.82 -37.24 -19.26
C ARG A 282 13.32 -37.15 -19.54
N GLU A 283 12.49 -37.05 -18.50
CA GLU A 283 11.04 -36.91 -18.65
C GLU A 283 10.64 -35.54 -19.23
N GLN A 284 11.30 -34.46 -18.78
CA GLN A 284 11.07 -33.11 -19.31
C GLN A 284 11.50 -33.02 -20.77
N GLN A 285 12.69 -33.55 -21.09
CA GLN A 285 13.20 -33.60 -22.46
C GLN A 285 12.26 -34.39 -23.38
N ALA A 286 11.77 -35.57 -22.93
CA ALA A 286 10.83 -36.37 -23.72
C ALA A 286 9.50 -35.63 -23.96
N ARG A 287 8.98 -34.89 -22.98
CA ARG A 287 7.77 -34.06 -23.14
C ARG A 287 8.00 -32.90 -24.10
N ARG A 288 9.13 -32.19 -23.99
CA ARG A 288 9.45 -31.08 -24.89
C ARG A 288 9.57 -31.57 -26.33
N LEU A 289 10.34 -32.63 -26.57
CA LEU A 289 10.47 -33.25 -27.90
C LEU A 289 9.12 -33.73 -28.43
N PHE A 290 8.27 -34.34 -27.60
CA PHE A 290 6.93 -34.75 -27.99
C PHE A 290 6.08 -33.56 -28.47
N VAL A 291 6.09 -32.45 -27.73
CA VAL A 291 5.34 -31.22 -28.08
C VAL A 291 5.93 -30.53 -29.32
N GLU A 292 7.26 -30.40 -29.42
CA GLU A 292 7.94 -29.82 -30.58
C GLU A 292 7.72 -30.64 -31.85
N SER A 293 7.61 -31.97 -31.71
CA SER A 293 7.31 -32.90 -32.82
C SER A 293 5.83 -33.09 -33.10
N TYR A 294 4.94 -32.45 -32.33
CA TYR A 294 3.50 -32.58 -32.50
C TYR A 294 3.06 -31.89 -33.78
N ASP A 295 2.74 -32.68 -34.80
CA ASP A 295 2.18 -32.22 -36.05
C ASP A 295 0.79 -32.85 -36.23
N SER A 296 -0.25 -32.05 -35.99
CA SER A 296 -1.64 -32.45 -36.21
C SER A 296 -2.17 -31.77 -37.47
N THR A 297 -2.67 -32.58 -38.41
CA THR A 297 -3.41 -32.06 -39.57
C THR A 297 -4.81 -31.57 -39.21
N ASP A 298 -5.31 -31.92 -38.02
CA ASP A 298 -6.61 -31.48 -37.51
C ASP A 298 -6.46 -30.09 -36.90
N ARG A 299 -6.96 -29.06 -37.61
CA ARG A 299 -6.94 -27.68 -37.13
C ARG A 299 -8.16 -27.47 -36.25
N ASP A 300 -7.92 -26.93 -35.05
CA ASP A 300 -9.01 -26.51 -34.19
C ASP A 300 -9.95 -25.54 -34.94
N PRO A 301 -11.27 -25.63 -34.70
CA PRO A 301 -12.21 -24.73 -35.33
C PRO A 301 -11.99 -23.30 -34.84
N HIS A 302 -12.27 -22.33 -35.71
CA HIS A 302 -12.25 -20.92 -35.37
C HIS A 302 -13.17 -20.60 -34.19
N PHE A 303 -12.68 -19.75 -33.28
CA PHE A 303 -13.47 -19.21 -32.20
C PHE A 303 -14.65 -18.41 -32.74
N THR A 304 -15.79 -18.58 -32.07
CA THR A 304 -17.03 -17.84 -32.34
C THR A 304 -17.14 -16.61 -31.45
N LYS A 305 -17.95 -15.63 -31.89
CA LYS A 305 -18.32 -14.47 -31.05
C LYS A 305 -18.96 -14.88 -29.73
N THR A 306 -19.73 -15.96 -29.76
CA THR A 306 -20.42 -16.51 -28.58
C THR A 306 -19.44 -17.11 -27.58
N GLU A 307 -18.41 -17.81 -28.03
CA GLU A 307 -17.38 -18.36 -27.14
C GLU A 307 -16.56 -17.25 -26.50
N VAL A 308 -16.04 -16.30 -27.29
CA VAL A 308 -15.27 -15.16 -26.78
C VAL A 308 -16.09 -14.33 -25.79
N TRP A 309 -17.36 -14.05 -26.13
CA TRP A 309 -18.25 -13.34 -25.21
C TRP A 309 -18.53 -14.12 -23.92
N SER A 310 -18.74 -15.44 -24.03
CA SER A 310 -18.99 -16.30 -22.86
C SER A 310 -17.78 -16.37 -21.94
N ALA A 311 -16.58 -16.54 -22.50
CA ALA A 311 -15.32 -16.49 -21.76
C ALA A 311 -15.16 -15.15 -21.03
N LEU A 312 -15.47 -14.04 -21.72
CA LEU A 312 -15.42 -12.71 -21.12
C LEU A 312 -16.48 -12.50 -20.02
N LYS A 313 -17.64 -13.15 -20.12
CA LYS A 313 -18.70 -13.05 -19.11
C LYS A 313 -18.40 -13.86 -17.85
N GLN A 314 -17.77 -15.02 -18.00
CA GLN A 314 -17.43 -15.92 -16.88
C GLN A 314 -16.32 -15.35 -16.00
N SER A 315 -15.43 -14.53 -16.57
CA SER A 315 -14.34 -13.91 -15.81
C SER A 315 -14.83 -12.87 -14.80
N LYS A 316 -14.33 -12.99 -13.56
CA LYS A 316 -14.61 -12.02 -12.47
C LYS A 316 -14.13 -10.62 -12.87
N ARG A 317 -14.97 -9.62 -12.63
CA ARG A 317 -14.61 -8.19 -12.78
C ARG A 317 -13.66 -7.74 -11.67
N ARG A 318 -13.00 -6.60 -11.86
CA ARG A 318 -12.06 -5.99 -10.90
C ARG A 318 -10.84 -6.86 -10.56
N LYS A 319 -10.45 -7.76 -11.47
CA LYS A 319 -9.14 -8.42 -11.42
C LYS A 319 -8.02 -7.39 -11.52
N ALA A 320 -6.85 -7.74 -11.00
CA ALA A 320 -5.66 -6.92 -11.23
C ALA A 320 -5.41 -6.83 -12.75
N PRO A 321 -5.11 -5.63 -13.28
CA PRO A 321 -4.72 -5.50 -14.68
C PRO A 321 -3.39 -6.24 -14.91
N GLY A 322 -3.14 -6.65 -16.16
CA GLY A 322 -1.87 -7.23 -16.56
C GLY A 322 -0.75 -6.19 -16.62
N LEU A 323 0.38 -6.59 -17.20
CA LEU A 323 1.52 -5.69 -17.44
C LEU A 323 1.15 -4.50 -18.34
N ASP A 324 0.14 -4.68 -19.20
CA ASP A 324 -0.48 -3.66 -20.04
C ASP A 324 -1.25 -2.58 -19.25
N ARG A 325 -1.47 -2.76 -17.96
CA ARG A 325 -2.26 -1.87 -17.08
C ARG A 325 -3.71 -1.67 -17.55
N LEU A 326 -4.20 -2.47 -18.49
CA LEU A 326 -5.58 -2.41 -18.96
C LEU A 326 -6.48 -3.16 -18.00
N GLN A 327 -7.48 -2.44 -17.46
CA GLN A 327 -8.45 -3.06 -16.59
C GLN A 327 -9.40 -3.92 -17.41
N TYR A 328 -9.71 -5.11 -16.90
CA TYR A 328 -10.55 -6.10 -17.57
C TYR A 328 -11.88 -5.54 -18.12
N GLU A 329 -12.52 -4.63 -17.38
CA GLU A 329 -13.77 -4.02 -17.79
C GLU A 329 -13.66 -3.13 -19.04
N VAL A 330 -12.47 -2.64 -19.38
CA VAL A 330 -12.19 -1.95 -20.65
C VAL A 330 -12.32 -2.94 -21.81
N ILE A 331 -11.69 -4.11 -21.70
CA ILE A 331 -11.74 -5.16 -22.73
C ILE A 331 -13.18 -5.66 -22.92
N VAL A 332 -13.91 -5.87 -21.82
CA VAL A 332 -15.34 -6.23 -21.88
C VAL A 332 -16.16 -5.14 -22.56
N ALA A 333 -15.89 -3.86 -22.29
CA ALA A 333 -16.61 -2.75 -22.92
C ALA A 333 -16.34 -2.69 -24.43
N ILE A 334 -15.08 -2.89 -24.84
CA ILE A 334 -14.68 -2.96 -26.25
C ILE A 334 -15.39 -4.12 -26.93
N ASN A 335 -15.31 -5.34 -26.40
CA ASN A 335 -15.95 -6.52 -27.01
C ASN A 335 -17.48 -6.37 -27.16
N ASN A 336 -18.14 -5.71 -26.21
CA ASN A 336 -19.58 -5.45 -26.30
C ASN A 336 -19.96 -4.47 -27.43
N LYS A 337 -19.01 -3.69 -27.95
CA LYS A 337 -19.24 -2.76 -29.09
C LYS A 337 -18.61 -3.24 -30.39
N SER A 338 -17.48 -3.94 -30.30
CA SER A 338 -16.70 -4.46 -31.41
C SER A 338 -16.40 -5.94 -31.17
N PRO A 339 -17.42 -6.82 -31.23
CA PRO A 339 -17.24 -8.24 -30.96
C PRO A 339 -16.44 -8.95 -32.06
N ARG A 340 -16.26 -8.33 -33.23
CA ARG A 340 -15.45 -8.92 -34.31
C ARG A 340 -13.96 -8.78 -34.01
N LEU A 341 -13.53 -7.64 -33.46
CA LEU A 341 -12.11 -7.36 -33.19
C LEU A 341 -11.38 -8.48 -32.44
N LEU A 342 -11.87 -8.90 -31.27
CA LEU A 342 -11.19 -9.92 -30.47
C LEU A 342 -11.28 -11.32 -31.09
N VAL A 343 -12.42 -11.65 -31.71
CA VAL A 343 -12.61 -12.94 -32.39
C VAL A 343 -11.66 -13.07 -33.57
N SER A 344 -11.58 -12.03 -34.39
CA SER A 344 -10.65 -11.97 -35.52
C SER A 344 -9.21 -12.06 -35.04
N LEU A 345 -8.86 -11.42 -33.93
CA LEU A 345 -7.51 -11.52 -33.36
C LEU A 345 -7.19 -12.97 -32.94
N PHE A 346 -8.06 -13.61 -32.16
CA PHE A 346 -7.83 -14.99 -31.73
C PHE A 346 -7.80 -15.98 -32.89
N ASN A 347 -8.68 -15.82 -33.88
CA ASN A 347 -8.65 -16.68 -35.07
C ASN A 347 -7.41 -16.44 -35.92
N ARG A 348 -6.89 -15.20 -35.96
CA ARG A 348 -5.64 -14.94 -36.67
C ARG A 348 -4.44 -15.57 -35.97
N CYS A 349 -4.40 -15.54 -34.63
CA CYS A 349 -3.40 -16.32 -33.86
C CYS A 349 -3.49 -17.81 -34.20
N LEU A 350 -4.71 -18.36 -34.24
CA LEU A 350 -4.94 -19.76 -34.58
C LEU A 350 -4.51 -20.12 -36.01
N ASP A 351 -4.79 -19.24 -36.98
CA ASP A 351 -4.43 -19.45 -38.40
C ASP A 351 -2.91 -19.46 -38.63
N ILE A 352 -2.16 -18.68 -37.86
CA ILE A 352 -0.70 -18.53 -37.98
C ILE A 352 0.04 -19.52 -37.07
N GLY A 353 -0.62 -20.11 -36.07
CA GLY A 353 0.01 -20.96 -35.06
C GLY A 353 0.87 -20.15 -34.08
N HIS A 354 0.40 -18.95 -33.70
CA HIS A 354 1.09 -18.04 -32.78
C HIS A 354 1.00 -18.49 -31.32
#